data_AF-A0A451ESM5-F1
#
_entry.id   AF-A0A451ESM5-F1
#
_cell.length_a   1.000
_cell.length_b   1.000
_cell.length_c   1.000
_cell.angle_alpha   90.00
_cell.angle_beta   90.00
_cell.angle_gamma   90.00
#
_symmetry.space_group_name_H-M   'P 1'
#
loop_
_entity.id
_entity.type
_entity.pdbx_description
1 polymer ?
#
loop_
_entity_poly.entity_id
_entity_poly.type
_entity_poly.pdbx_seq_one_letter_code
_entity_poly.pdbx_strand_id
1 'polypeptide(L)'
;KHQALSPHCSFVLNPAASGNVPLTTIIHTNGSLTTSPDYKNEAVRLASFENWPVPNIVTPEALARAGFYSCKDGDNAKCAYCSGVVRAWETNDIPDVEHKRFFPACPFVVSTIIPRLESDPSLREHRGDSLGNINLVNNTVDGNLDELGVQRHIGPKRSDYGTFESRLKTFSSWSPHLIQTPSVLAQAGFFYEGMGDQVRCFHCDGGLRHWDPDD
;
A
#
# COMPACT_ATOMS: atom_id res chain seq x y z
N LYS A 1 17.61 -4.89 19.30
CA LYS A 1 18.73 -3.98 18.85
C LYS A 1 18.38 -2.51 18.49
N HIS A 2 17.39 -2.25 17.62
CA HIS A 2 17.10 -0.91 17.05
C HIS A 2 16.89 0.20 18.09
N GLN A 3 16.05 -0.05 19.09
CA GLN A 3 15.74 0.91 20.14
C GLN A 3 16.96 1.34 20.95
N ALA A 4 17.91 0.43 21.19
CA ALA A 4 19.13 0.71 21.94
C ALA A 4 20.11 1.60 21.15
N LEU A 5 20.28 1.35 19.84
CA LEU A 5 21.26 2.04 19.01
C LEU A 5 20.70 3.30 18.32
N SER A 6 19.38 3.45 18.21
CA SER A 6 18.74 4.62 17.60
C SER A 6 17.49 5.03 18.39
N PRO A 7 17.63 5.43 19.67
CA PRO A 7 16.50 5.77 20.55
C PRO A 7 15.71 6.99 20.09
N HIS A 8 16.31 7.88 19.28
CA HIS A 8 15.66 9.06 18.72
C HIS A 8 14.99 8.84 17.36
N CYS A 9 14.97 7.62 16.86
CA CYS A 9 14.28 7.30 15.62
C CYS A 9 12.77 7.51 15.81
N SER A 10 12.12 8.36 15.00
CA SER A 10 10.68 8.61 15.14
C SER A 10 9.84 7.35 14.96
N PHE A 11 10.31 6.38 14.16
CA PHE A 11 9.67 5.06 14.09
C PHE A 11 9.78 4.29 15.40
N VAL A 12 10.92 4.36 16.11
CA VAL A 12 11.09 3.73 17.43
C VAL A 12 10.22 4.42 18.49
N LEU A 13 10.16 5.74 18.46
CA LEU A 13 9.42 6.55 19.43
C LEU A 13 7.90 6.49 19.21
N ASN A 14 7.46 6.58 17.96
CA ASN A 14 6.06 6.58 17.58
C ASN A 14 5.87 6.00 16.16
N PRO A 15 5.77 4.66 16.03
CA PRO A 15 5.59 4.00 14.74
C PRO A 15 4.39 4.54 13.95
N ALA A 16 3.27 4.85 14.61
CA ALA A 16 2.04 5.27 13.93
C ALA A 16 2.18 6.66 13.26
N ALA A 17 2.97 7.56 13.85
CA ALA A 17 3.21 8.90 13.31
C ALA A 17 4.47 9.00 12.44
N SER A 18 5.18 7.90 12.20
CA SER A 18 6.46 7.89 11.48
C SER A 18 6.32 7.61 9.97
N GLY A 19 5.10 7.63 9.43
CA GLY A 19 4.85 7.16 8.06
C GLY A 19 5.03 5.64 7.89
N ASN A 20 5.02 4.87 8.99
CA ASN A 20 4.99 3.41 8.92
C ASN A 20 3.59 2.96 8.54
N VAL A 21 3.50 2.09 7.54
CA VAL A 21 2.28 1.36 7.21
C VAL A 21 2.50 -0.10 7.64
N PRO A 22 1.97 -0.51 8.81
CA PRO A 22 2.15 -1.87 9.31
C PRO A 22 1.44 -2.87 8.40
N LEU A 23 1.79 -4.16 8.55
CA LEU A 23 1.01 -5.23 7.93
C LEU A 23 -0.45 -5.08 8.41
N THR A 24 -1.40 -5.04 7.47
CA THR A 24 -2.82 -4.92 7.79
C THR A 24 -3.32 -6.22 8.41
N THR A 25 -3.02 -6.44 9.68
CA THR A 25 -3.52 -7.56 10.48
C THR A 25 -4.74 -7.06 11.23
N ILE A 26 -5.93 -7.33 10.71
CA ILE A 26 -7.14 -7.29 11.55
C ILE A 26 -7.01 -8.50 12.48
N ILE A 27 -6.82 -8.22 13.78
CA ILE A 27 -6.74 -9.23 14.84
C ILE A 27 -8.10 -9.91 14.93
N HIS A 28 -8.22 -11.15 14.44
CA HIS A 28 -9.18 -12.08 15.00
C HIS A 28 -8.41 -13.04 15.90
N THR A 29 -8.77 -13.00 17.17
CA THR A 29 -8.27 -13.87 18.24
C THR A 29 -8.44 -15.33 17.84
N ASN A 30 -7.34 -15.99 17.47
CA ASN A 30 -6.98 -17.38 17.81
C ASN A 30 -5.99 -17.97 16.79
N GLY A 31 -4.69 -17.81 17.07
CA GLY A 31 -3.65 -18.84 16.90
C GLY A 31 -3.65 -19.73 15.66
N SER A 32 -3.98 -19.23 14.47
CA SER A 32 -3.87 -19.97 13.22
C SER A 32 -3.19 -19.09 12.17
N LEU A 33 -2.07 -19.58 11.61
CA LEU A 33 -1.37 -18.95 10.49
C LEU A 33 -2.26 -19.03 9.25
N THR A 34 -3.17 -18.07 9.08
CA THR A 34 -3.86 -17.88 7.82
C THR A 34 -2.98 -17.02 6.93
N THR A 35 -2.41 -17.63 5.89
CA THR A 35 -1.80 -16.90 4.80
C THR A 35 -2.82 -15.90 4.28
N SER A 36 -2.49 -14.60 4.38
CA SER A 36 -3.34 -13.56 3.78
C SER A 36 -3.53 -13.89 2.30
N PRO A 37 -4.77 -13.90 1.77
CA PRO A 37 -5.00 -14.25 0.38
C PRO A 37 -4.21 -13.33 -0.55
N ASP A 38 -3.43 -13.88 -1.48
CA ASP A 38 -2.70 -13.08 -2.46
C ASP A 38 -3.67 -12.49 -3.48
N TYR A 39 -4.17 -11.30 -3.19
CA TYR A 39 -5.09 -10.57 -4.05
C TYR A 39 -4.46 -10.03 -5.33
N LYS A 40 -3.15 -10.24 -5.58
CA LYS A 40 -2.59 -10.00 -6.92
C LYS A 40 -3.09 -11.05 -7.91
N ASN A 41 -3.50 -12.23 -7.44
CA ASN A 41 -4.15 -13.26 -8.26
C ASN A 41 -5.64 -12.92 -8.47
N GLU A 42 -6.07 -12.81 -9.72
CA GLU A 42 -7.46 -12.51 -10.07
C GLU A 42 -8.46 -13.56 -9.58
N ALA A 43 -8.10 -14.84 -9.62
CA ALA A 43 -8.98 -15.91 -9.12
C ALA A 43 -9.22 -15.79 -7.60
N VAL A 44 -8.20 -15.36 -6.85
CA VAL A 44 -8.31 -15.09 -5.40
C VAL A 44 -9.19 -13.87 -5.15
N ARG A 45 -9.06 -12.81 -5.97
CA ARG A 45 -9.97 -11.66 -5.91
C ARG A 45 -11.40 -12.06 -6.22
N LEU A 46 -11.64 -12.86 -7.25
CA LEU A 46 -12.98 -13.33 -7.60
C LEU A 46 -13.61 -14.14 -6.47
N ALA A 47 -12.86 -15.08 -5.88
CA ALA A 47 -13.32 -15.88 -4.75
C ALA A 47 -13.72 -15.02 -3.54
N SER A 48 -13.10 -13.84 -3.36
CA SER A 48 -13.47 -12.92 -2.29
C SER A 48 -14.90 -12.37 -2.40
N PHE A 49 -15.52 -12.40 -3.57
CA PHE A 49 -16.88 -11.92 -3.79
C PHE A 49 -17.96 -12.97 -3.50
N GLU A 50 -17.61 -14.08 -2.84
CA GLU A 50 -18.61 -14.98 -2.28
C GLU A 50 -19.63 -14.18 -1.43
N ASN A 51 -20.93 -14.37 -1.72
CA ASN A 51 -22.06 -13.64 -1.12
C ASN A 51 -22.06 -12.12 -1.36
N TRP A 52 -21.56 -11.66 -2.51
CA TRP A 52 -21.66 -10.26 -2.92
C TRP A 52 -23.12 -9.78 -2.93
N PRO A 53 -23.45 -8.62 -2.31
CA PRO A 53 -24.84 -8.23 -2.09
C PRO A 53 -25.53 -7.65 -3.33
N VAL A 54 -24.77 -7.16 -4.32
CA VAL A 54 -25.31 -6.44 -5.49
C VAL A 54 -24.82 -6.98 -6.84
N PRO A 55 -24.87 -8.31 -7.08
CA PRO A 55 -24.33 -8.92 -8.30
C PRO A 55 -25.07 -8.51 -9.58
N ASN A 56 -26.32 -8.06 -9.45
CA ASN A 56 -27.14 -7.55 -10.56
C ASN A 56 -26.81 -6.10 -10.93
N ILE A 57 -26.13 -5.36 -10.05
CA ILE A 57 -25.71 -3.97 -10.29
C ILE A 57 -24.30 -3.96 -10.88
N VAL A 58 -23.38 -4.68 -10.24
CA VAL A 58 -22.01 -4.84 -10.72
C VAL A 58 -21.56 -6.28 -10.45
N THR A 59 -21.01 -6.93 -11.48
CA THR A 59 -20.66 -8.35 -11.36
C THR A 59 -19.32 -8.54 -10.65
N PRO A 60 -19.18 -9.57 -9.80
CA PRO A 60 -17.90 -9.98 -9.21
C PRO A 60 -16.76 -10.12 -10.22
N GLU A 61 -17.04 -10.66 -11.41
CA GLU A 61 -16.05 -10.87 -12.47
C GLU A 61 -15.53 -9.55 -13.04
N ALA A 62 -16.40 -8.53 -13.18
CA ALA A 62 -15.99 -7.21 -13.61
C ALA A 62 -15.11 -6.52 -12.55
N LEU A 63 -15.47 -6.64 -11.27
CA LEU A 63 -14.70 -6.09 -10.16
C LEU A 63 -13.32 -6.76 -10.03
N ALA A 64 -13.26 -8.10 -10.06
CA ALA A 64 -12.01 -8.85 -9.97
C ALA A 64 -11.05 -8.53 -11.11
N ARG A 65 -11.55 -8.43 -12.34
CA ARG A 65 -10.81 -8.05 -13.56
C ARG A 65 -10.33 -6.59 -13.55
N ALA A 66 -11.05 -5.70 -12.85
CA ALA A 66 -10.63 -4.33 -12.59
C ALA A 66 -9.65 -4.20 -11.41
N GLY A 67 -9.26 -5.32 -10.79
CA GLY A 67 -8.25 -5.37 -9.73
C GLY A 67 -8.82 -5.27 -8.32
N PHE A 68 -10.15 -5.35 -8.16
CA PHE A 68 -10.82 -5.25 -6.86
C PHE A 68 -11.09 -6.60 -6.21
N TYR A 69 -11.14 -6.61 -4.88
CA TYR A 69 -11.61 -7.71 -4.05
C TYR A 69 -12.63 -7.18 -3.03
N SER A 70 -13.54 -8.04 -2.53
CA SER A 70 -14.56 -7.65 -1.57
C SER A 70 -13.95 -7.40 -0.19
N CYS A 71 -14.40 -6.33 0.48
CA CYS A 71 -14.07 -6.10 1.89
C CYS A 71 -14.97 -6.87 2.87
N LYS A 72 -15.94 -7.65 2.37
CA LYS A 72 -16.99 -8.33 3.16
C LYS A 72 -17.83 -7.38 4.04
N ASP A 73 -17.92 -6.13 3.61
CA ASP A 73 -18.69 -5.07 4.26
C ASP A 73 -19.49 -4.34 3.18
N GLY A 74 -20.79 -4.64 3.11
CA GLY A 74 -21.68 -4.12 2.07
C GLY A 74 -21.14 -4.37 0.66
N ASP A 75 -21.21 -3.34 -0.18
CA ASP A 75 -20.71 -3.34 -1.55
C ASP A 75 -19.32 -2.66 -1.66
N ASN A 76 -18.52 -2.69 -0.59
CA ASN A 76 -17.17 -2.15 -0.60
C ASN A 76 -16.22 -3.08 -1.35
N ALA A 77 -15.57 -2.55 -2.39
CA ALA A 77 -14.58 -3.24 -3.21
C ALA A 77 -13.23 -2.51 -3.14
N LYS A 78 -12.16 -3.22 -2.75
CA LYS A 78 -10.81 -2.67 -2.54
C LYS A 78 -9.83 -3.15 -3.59
N CYS A 79 -9.02 -2.24 -4.12
CA CYS A 79 -8.02 -2.58 -5.12
C CYS A 79 -6.80 -3.25 -4.48
N ALA A 80 -6.30 -4.34 -5.08
CA ALA A 80 -5.10 -5.05 -4.63
C ALA A 80 -3.77 -4.29 -4.90
N TYR A 81 -3.79 -3.24 -5.72
CA TYR A 81 -2.59 -2.54 -6.20
C TYR A 81 -2.43 -1.14 -5.62
N CYS A 82 -3.51 -0.36 -5.53
CA CYS A 82 -3.48 0.98 -4.93
C CYS A 82 -4.14 1.05 -3.54
N SER A 83 -4.76 -0.05 -3.07
CA SER A 83 -5.56 -0.08 -1.83
C SER A 83 -6.77 0.86 -1.80
N GLY A 84 -7.11 1.51 -2.92
CA GLY A 84 -8.30 2.35 -3.06
C GLY A 84 -9.59 1.53 -2.91
N VAL A 85 -10.60 2.12 -2.28
CA VAL A 85 -11.91 1.48 -2.03
C VAL A 85 -12.99 2.25 -2.79
N VAL A 86 -13.83 1.51 -3.52
CA VAL A 86 -15.05 2.00 -4.17
C VAL A 86 -16.25 1.29 -3.56
N ARG A 87 -17.37 2.01 -3.42
CA ARG A 87 -18.60 1.57 -2.76
C ARG A 87 -19.79 2.30 -3.37
N ALA A 88 -21.00 1.91 -2.97
CA ALA A 88 -22.24 2.47 -3.51
C ALA A 88 -22.29 2.37 -5.05
N TRP A 89 -22.05 1.15 -5.55
CA TRP A 89 -22.06 0.86 -6.98
C TRP A 89 -23.46 1.07 -7.58
N GLU A 90 -23.50 1.66 -8.76
CA GLU A 90 -24.73 1.95 -9.52
C GLU A 90 -24.82 1.09 -10.80
N THR A 91 -26.02 0.92 -11.35
CA THR A 91 -26.31 -0.03 -12.45
C THR A 91 -25.54 0.25 -13.74
N ASN A 92 -24.98 1.45 -13.90
CA ASN A 92 -24.20 1.85 -15.08
C ASN A 92 -22.70 2.00 -14.79
N ASP A 93 -22.27 1.68 -13.57
CA ASP A 93 -20.86 1.79 -13.22
C ASP A 93 -20.03 0.71 -13.92
N ILE A 94 -18.95 1.16 -14.55
CA ILE A 94 -17.96 0.27 -15.16
C ILE A 94 -16.74 0.27 -14.25
N PRO A 95 -16.39 -0.86 -13.59
CA PRO A 95 -15.29 -0.91 -12.62
C PRO A 95 -13.96 -0.33 -13.11
N ASP A 96 -13.61 -0.54 -14.38
CA ASP A 96 -12.41 0.04 -14.99
C ASP A 96 -12.45 1.57 -15.08
N VAL A 97 -13.60 2.11 -15.47
CA VAL A 97 -13.82 3.56 -15.60
C VAL A 97 -13.80 4.19 -14.22
N GLU A 98 -14.49 3.60 -13.25
CA GLU A 98 -14.52 4.08 -11.87
C GLU A 98 -13.16 4.00 -11.20
N HIS A 99 -12.42 2.91 -11.41
CA HIS A 99 -11.05 2.78 -10.89
C HIS A 99 -10.13 3.86 -11.46
N LYS A 100 -10.19 4.11 -12.77
CA LYS A 100 -9.44 5.19 -13.41
C LYS A 100 -9.86 6.57 -12.92
N ARG A 101 -11.17 6.79 -12.72
CA ARG A 101 -11.74 8.06 -12.29
C ARG A 101 -11.28 8.44 -10.89
N PHE A 102 -11.36 7.51 -9.93
CA PHE A 102 -11.02 7.77 -8.53
C PHE A 102 -9.54 7.60 -8.21
N PHE A 103 -8.84 6.69 -8.89
CA PHE A 103 -7.45 6.37 -8.60
C PHE A 103 -6.59 6.37 -9.89
N PRO A 104 -6.49 7.50 -10.62
CA PRO A 104 -5.79 7.56 -11.90
C PRO A 104 -4.29 7.23 -11.81
N ALA A 105 -3.68 7.42 -10.64
CA ALA A 105 -2.28 7.10 -10.37
C ALA A 105 -2.03 5.64 -9.92
N CYS A 106 -3.08 4.81 -9.83
CA CYS A 106 -2.92 3.40 -9.48
C CYS A 106 -2.03 2.68 -10.52
N PRO A 107 -1.00 1.93 -10.09
CA PRO A 107 -0.12 1.23 -11.04
C PRO A 107 -0.88 0.29 -11.99
N PHE A 108 -1.89 -0.42 -11.49
CA PHE A 108 -2.73 -1.30 -12.30
C PHE A 108 -3.62 -0.52 -13.27
N VAL A 109 -4.10 0.66 -12.87
CA VAL A 109 -4.82 1.56 -13.79
C VAL A 109 -3.91 1.95 -14.95
N VAL A 110 -2.73 2.47 -14.62
CA VAL A 110 -1.76 2.97 -15.60
C VAL A 110 -1.30 1.88 -16.56
N SER A 111 -0.91 0.71 -16.03
CA SER A 111 -0.32 -0.36 -16.84
C SER A 111 -1.32 -1.26 -17.57
N THR A 112 -2.57 -1.35 -17.09
CA THR A 112 -3.51 -2.39 -17.54
C THR A 112 -4.86 -1.83 -17.95
N ILE A 113 -5.47 -0.97 -17.12
CA ILE A 113 -6.81 -0.46 -17.40
C ILE A 113 -6.78 0.59 -18.52
N ILE A 114 -5.84 1.53 -18.50
CA ILE A 114 -5.74 2.57 -19.54
C ILE A 114 -5.58 1.93 -20.94
N PRO A 115 -4.62 1.01 -21.18
CA PRO A 115 -4.52 0.32 -22.47
C PRO A 115 -5.81 -0.41 -22.86
N ARG A 116 -6.47 -1.09 -21.92
CA ARG A 116 -7.72 -1.81 -22.15
C ARG A 116 -8.85 -0.88 -22.59
N LEU A 117 -9.01 0.26 -21.90
CA LEU A 117 -9.99 1.29 -22.25
C LEU A 117 -9.70 1.98 -23.59
N GLU A 118 -8.43 2.17 -23.94
CA GLU A 118 -8.03 2.77 -25.22
C GLU A 118 -8.25 1.83 -26.41
N SER A 119 -8.12 0.53 -26.17
CA SER A 119 -8.35 -0.52 -27.16
C SER A 119 -9.83 -0.80 -27.45
N ASP A 120 -10.75 -0.34 -26.59
CA ASP A 120 -12.18 -0.55 -26.75
C ASP A 120 -12.84 0.63 -27.51
N PRO A 121 -13.33 0.44 -28.74
CA PRO A 121 -13.99 1.48 -29.51
C PRO A 121 -15.32 1.96 -28.90
N SER A 122 -15.97 1.12 -28.07
CA SER A 122 -17.32 1.38 -27.54
C SER A 122 -17.35 2.36 -26.36
N LEU A 123 -16.23 2.57 -25.66
CA LEU A 123 -16.15 3.43 -24.47
C LEU A 123 -15.73 4.88 -24.79
N ARG A 124 -15.60 5.22 -26.08
CA ARG A 124 -15.14 6.55 -26.53
C ARG A 124 -16.21 7.64 -26.40
N GLU A 125 -17.50 7.29 -26.31
CA GLU A 125 -18.61 8.26 -26.33
C GLU A 125 -18.95 8.91 -24.97
N HIS A 126 -18.32 8.50 -23.86
CA HIS A 126 -18.56 9.12 -22.54
C HIS A 126 -17.49 10.14 -22.11
N ARG A 127 -16.73 10.73 -23.06
CA ARG A 127 -15.86 11.89 -22.79
C ARG A 127 -16.68 13.18 -22.77
N GLY A 128 -17.50 13.35 -21.74
CA GLY A 128 -18.20 14.59 -21.44
C GLY A 128 -17.80 15.13 -20.07
N ASP A 129 -16.78 15.99 -20.08
CA ASP A 129 -16.61 17.14 -19.18
C ASP A 129 -16.20 16.92 -17.71
N SER A 130 -14.94 17.26 -17.40
CA SER A 130 -14.52 18.12 -16.26
C SER A 130 -13.05 17.90 -15.90
N LEU A 131 -12.15 18.64 -16.57
CA LEU A 131 -10.86 19.01 -15.98
C LEU A 131 -10.75 20.53 -16.02
N GLY A 132 -11.32 21.17 -14.99
CA GLY A 132 -11.03 22.55 -14.65
C GLY A 132 -9.60 22.69 -14.14
N ASN A 133 -8.82 23.48 -14.88
CA ASN A 133 -7.53 24.08 -14.59
C ASN A 133 -7.06 24.00 -13.12
N ILE A 134 -6.01 23.21 -12.85
CA ILE A 134 -5.19 23.40 -11.65
C ILE A 134 -4.05 24.34 -12.02
N ASN A 135 -4.14 25.59 -11.57
CA ASN A 135 -3.01 26.51 -11.55
C ASN A 135 -2.04 26.10 -10.43
N LEU A 136 -0.85 25.63 -10.80
CA LEU A 136 0.25 25.40 -9.87
C LEU A 136 0.87 26.76 -9.50
N VAL A 137 0.48 27.31 -8.36
CA VAL A 137 1.15 28.49 -7.79
C VAL A 137 2.37 27.99 -7.01
N ASN A 138 3.57 28.20 -7.57
CA ASN A 138 4.82 28.05 -6.84
C ASN A 138 4.94 29.22 -5.85
N ASN A 139 4.47 29.04 -4.61
CA ASN A 139 4.82 29.94 -3.53
C ASN A 139 6.04 29.40 -2.78
N THR A 140 7.20 30.00 -3.02
CA THR A 140 8.35 29.89 -2.11
C THR A 140 8.02 30.67 -0.85
N VAL A 141 7.52 29.99 0.18
CA VAL A 141 7.31 30.59 1.51
C VAL A 141 8.62 30.46 2.29
N ASP A 142 9.42 31.51 2.23
CA ASP A 142 10.61 31.70 3.07
C ASP A 142 10.17 32.28 4.42
N GLY A 143 9.57 31.43 5.26
CA GLY A 143 9.02 31.80 6.55
C GLY A 143 9.41 30.81 7.63
N ASN A 144 10.09 31.31 8.67
CA ASN A 144 10.48 30.55 9.85
C ASN A 144 9.21 30.06 10.61
N LEU A 145 8.89 28.77 10.44
CA LEU A 145 7.70 28.09 10.97
C LEU A 145 7.75 27.78 12.47
N ASP A 146 8.89 28.02 13.14
CA ASP A 146 9.10 27.63 14.53
C ASP A 146 8.22 28.43 15.52
N GLU A 147 7.79 29.64 15.14
CA GLU A 147 6.98 30.54 15.99
C GLU A 147 5.49 30.15 16.10
N LEU A 148 5.02 29.25 15.22
CA LEU A 148 3.63 28.75 15.25
C LEU A 148 3.48 27.42 16.01
N GLY A 149 4.52 26.97 16.72
CA GLY A 149 4.51 25.66 17.40
C GLY A 149 4.46 24.47 16.43
N VAL A 150 4.74 24.71 15.15
CA VAL A 150 4.80 23.66 14.12
C VAL A 150 6.12 22.93 14.29
N GLN A 151 6.10 21.79 14.97
CA GLN A 151 7.26 20.89 14.97
C GLN A 151 7.52 20.45 13.53
N ARG A 152 8.71 20.81 12.99
CA ARG A 152 9.18 20.29 11.70
C ARG A 152 9.17 18.76 11.76
N HIS A 153 8.16 18.15 11.15
CA HIS A 153 8.06 16.69 11.06
C HIS A 153 9.15 16.20 10.11
N ILE A 154 10.22 15.60 10.67
CA ILE A 154 11.25 14.95 9.87
C ILE A 154 10.64 13.63 9.39
N GLY A 155 10.13 13.63 8.16
CA GLY A 155 9.60 12.43 7.51
C GLY A 155 10.65 11.32 7.37
N PRO A 156 10.22 10.09 7.01
CA PRO A 156 11.12 8.97 6.85
C PRO A 156 12.17 9.23 5.77
N LYS A 157 13.44 8.95 6.07
CA LYS A 157 14.55 9.13 5.12
C LYS A 157 14.41 8.26 3.87
N ARG A 158 13.74 7.11 3.99
CA ARG A 158 13.45 6.16 2.91
C ARG A 158 11.94 5.89 2.87
N SER A 159 11.19 6.85 2.33
CA SER A 159 9.73 6.78 2.23
C SER A 159 9.23 5.66 1.30
N ASP A 160 10.06 5.23 0.35
CA ASP A 160 9.87 4.07 -0.52
C ASP A 160 9.69 2.76 0.26
N TYR A 161 10.22 2.71 1.50
CA TYR A 161 10.13 1.57 2.40
C TYR A 161 9.17 1.80 3.59
N GLY A 162 8.23 2.73 3.44
CA GLY A 162 7.25 3.05 4.48
C GLY A 162 6.30 1.88 4.82
N THR A 163 6.02 0.99 3.86
CA THR A 163 5.13 -0.17 4.08
C THR A 163 5.90 -1.40 4.52
N PHE A 164 5.29 -2.21 5.40
CA PHE A 164 5.83 -3.52 5.77
C PHE A 164 6.19 -4.38 4.55
N GLU A 165 5.30 -4.42 3.55
CA GLU A 165 5.48 -5.22 2.34
C GLU A 165 6.68 -4.74 1.49
N SER A 166 6.82 -3.42 1.33
CA SER A 166 7.96 -2.85 0.59
C SER A 166 9.30 -3.22 1.22
N ARG A 167 9.35 -3.28 2.55
CA ARG A 167 10.53 -3.73 3.30
C ARG A 167 10.76 -5.23 3.13
N LEU A 168 9.72 -6.04 3.33
CA LEU A 168 9.83 -7.50 3.22
C LEU A 168 10.35 -7.94 1.84
N LYS A 169 9.90 -7.28 0.78
CA LYS A 169 10.33 -7.57 -0.60
C LYS A 169 11.85 -7.48 -0.80
N THR A 170 12.54 -6.62 -0.05
CA THR A 170 14.00 -6.46 -0.17
C THR A 170 14.78 -7.69 0.28
N PHE A 171 14.18 -8.58 1.09
CA PHE A 171 14.82 -9.78 1.63
C PHE A 171 14.80 -10.97 0.67
N SER A 172 14.54 -10.78 -0.63
CA SER A 172 14.47 -11.88 -1.61
C SER A 172 15.75 -12.72 -1.71
N SER A 173 16.90 -12.15 -1.35
CA SER A 173 18.21 -12.83 -1.30
C SER A 173 18.76 -12.97 0.12
N TRP A 174 17.91 -12.83 1.15
CA TRP A 174 18.31 -13.05 2.54
C TRP A 174 18.62 -14.53 2.77
N SER A 175 19.75 -14.83 3.41
CA SER A 175 20.17 -16.20 3.62
C SER A 175 19.25 -16.92 4.62
N PRO A 176 18.76 -18.14 4.32
CA PRO A 176 17.94 -18.91 5.24
C PRO A 176 18.71 -19.40 6.48
N HIS A 177 20.04 -19.28 6.50
CA HIS A 177 20.88 -19.65 7.64
C HIS A 177 21.05 -18.53 8.68
N LEU A 178 20.55 -17.32 8.40
CA LEU A 178 20.56 -16.22 9.35
C LEU A 178 19.41 -16.38 10.34
N ILE A 179 19.70 -16.10 11.61
CA ILE A 179 18.80 -16.38 12.73
C ILE A 179 17.55 -15.49 12.67
N GLN A 180 17.73 -14.24 12.26
CA GLN A 180 16.63 -13.29 12.16
C GLN A 180 15.84 -13.49 10.88
N THR A 181 14.52 -13.53 11.01
CA THR A 181 13.63 -13.71 9.87
C THR A 181 13.35 -12.37 9.16
N PRO A 182 13.22 -12.37 7.82
CA PRO A 182 12.82 -11.19 7.06
C PRO A 182 11.58 -10.47 7.59
N SER A 183 10.57 -11.23 8.03
CA SER A 183 9.33 -10.68 8.59
C SER A 183 9.56 -9.90 9.87
N VAL A 184 10.36 -10.43 10.80
CA VAL A 184 10.68 -9.75 12.06
C VAL A 184 11.47 -8.47 11.79
N LEU A 185 12.45 -8.52 10.89
CA LEU A 185 13.24 -7.36 10.50
C LEU A 185 12.38 -6.28 9.82
N ALA A 186 11.52 -6.66 8.87
CA ALA A 186 10.58 -5.75 8.22
C ALA A 186 9.57 -5.14 9.19
N GLN A 187 9.09 -5.91 10.17
CA GLN A 187 8.19 -5.42 11.22
C GLN A 187 8.90 -4.42 12.15
N ALA A 188 10.17 -4.64 12.44
CA ALA A 188 11.04 -3.72 13.18
C ALA A 188 11.53 -2.50 12.37
N GLY A 189 10.96 -2.30 11.18
CA GLY A 189 11.20 -1.13 10.34
C GLY A 189 12.40 -1.25 9.40
N PHE A 190 12.94 -2.45 9.21
CA PHE A 190 14.16 -2.67 8.42
C PHE A 190 13.91 -3.17 7.00
N PHE A 191 14.72 -2.71 6.05
CA PHE A 191 14.87 -3.30 4.72
C PHE A 191 16.30 -3.81 4.53
N TYR A 192 16.47 -4.82 3.67
CA TYR A 192 17.76 -5.44 3.36
C TYR A 192 18.53 -4.67 2.29
N GLU A 193 19.83 -4.48 2.50
CA GLU A 193 20.70 -3.80 1.52
C GLU A 193 21.24 -4.74 0.41
N GLY A 194 21.01 -6.05 0.52
CA GLY A 194 21.49 -7.02 -0.46
C GLY A 194 22.88 -7.60 -0.19
N MET A 195 23.52 -7.24 0.93
CA MET A 195 24.86 -7.74 1.27
C MET A 195 24.96 -8.23 2.72
N GLY A 196 25.29 -9.52 2.87
CA GLY A 196 25.50 -10.15 4.17
C GLY A 196 24.21 -10.21 4.99
N ASP A 197 24.27 -9.73 6.22
CA ASP A 197 23.14 -9.63 7.14
C ASP A 197 22.75 -8.17 7.47
N GLN A 198 23.16 -7.25 6.58
CA GLN A 198 23.02 -5.81 6.79
C GLN A 198 21.64 -5.31 6.40
N VAL A 199 21.01 -4.58 7.32
CA VAL A 199 19.69 -3.99 7.09
C VAL A 199 19.67 -2.53 7.55
N ARG A 200 18.73 -1.74 7.01
CA ARG A 200 18.56 -0.32 7.34
C ARG A 200 17.14 0.02 7.73
N CYS A 201 16.99 0.92 8.70
CA CYS A 201 15.68 1.42 9.07
C CYS A 201 15.16 2.40 8.01
N PHE A 202 13.91 2.24 7.57
CA PHE A 202 13.33 3.17 6.58
C PHE A 202 13.22 4.63 7.07
N HIS A 203 13.07 4.82 8.39
CA HIS A 203 12.86 6.16 8.95
C HIS A 203 14.17 6.89 9.24
N CYS A 204 15.03 6.31 10.08
CA CYS A 204 16.28 6.96 10.50
C CYS A 204 17.47 6.63 9.59
N ASP A 205 17.33 5.67 8.67
CA ASP A 205 18.41 5.12 7.83
C ASP A 205 19.57 4.47 8.63
N GLY A 206 19.33 4.19 9.91
CA GLY A 206 20.28 3.51 10.79
C GLY A 206 20.50 2.07 10.34
N GLY A 207 21.75 1.69 10.13
CA GLY A 207 22.15 0.36 9.67
C GLY A 207 22.49 -0.58 10.83
N LEU A 208 22.03 -1.83 10.76
CA LEU A 208 22.29 -2.90 11.72
C LEU A 208 22.79 -4.16 11.02
N ARG A 209 23.60 -4.95 11.73
CA ARG A 209 24.18 -6.23 11.30
C ARG A 209 24.65 -7.05 12.50
N HIS A 210 25.25 -8.20 12.24
CA HIS A 210 25.77 -9.16 13.20
C HIS A 210 24.69 -9.55 14.21
N TRP A 211 23.67 -10.23 13.71
CA TRP A 211 22.48 -10.55 14.48
C TRP A 211 22.69 -11.74 15.42
N ASP A 212 22.36 -11.53 16.69
CA ASP A 212 22.29 -12.59 17.69
C ASP A 212 20.88 -13.20 17.76
N PRO A 213 20.72 -14.40 18.35
CA PRO A 213 19.40 -15.02 18.52
C PRO A 213 18.39 -14.17 19.32
N ASP A 214 18.88 -13.35 20.25
CA ASP A 214 18.04 -12.57 21.17
C ASP A 214 17.79 -11.12 20.70
N ASP A 215 18.29 -10.73 19.52
CA ASP A 215 18.31 -9.34 19.01
C ASP A 215 16.98 -8.78 18.47
#